data_AF-R6J214-F1
#
_entry.id   AF-R6J214-F1
#
_cell.length_a   1.000
_cell.length_b   1.000
_cell.length_c   1.000
_cell.angle_alpha   90.00
_cell.angle_beta   90.00
_cell.angle_gamma   90.00
#
_symmetry.space_group_name_H-M   'P 1'
#
loop_
_entity.id
_entity.type
_entity.pdbx_description
1 polymer ?
#
loop_
_entity_poly.entity_id
_entity_poly.type
_entity_poly.pdbx_seq_one_letter_code
_entity_poly.pdbx_strand_id
1 'polypeptide(L)'
;MKDRGVIGVFVDENGIKTRCSVAVRAEQSRKELEEQVLHEHPNTHITLVRMYTFSCKGNVVDVEMGLRKILCQKFGPYTPPIFGLESYSVGSLEEFMEFIETMVCLIDNITVVQETE
;
A
#
# COMPACT_ATOMS: atom_id res chain seq x y z
N MET A 1 -11.73 -12.37 -17.32
CA MET A 1 -11.92 -12.50 -15.85
C MET A 1 -11.47 -11.20 -15.22
N LYS A 2 -12.07 -10.81 -14.09
CA LYS A 2 -11.57 -9.70 -13.29
C LYS A 2 -10.92 -10.29 -12.06
N ASP A 3 -9.70 -9.91 -11.79
CA ASP A 3 -9.02 -10.29 -10.55
C ASP A 3 -9.39 -9.29 -9.46
N ARG A 4 -9.35 -9.75 -8.22
CA ARG A 4 -9.62 -8.94 -7.04
C ARG A 4 -8.40 -8.90 -6.16
N GLY A 5 -8.17 -7.73 -5.58
CA GLY A 5 -7.03 -7.50 -4.71
C GLY A 5 -7.35 -6.50 -3.62
N VAL A 6 -6.37 -6.35 -2.75
CA VAL A 6 -6.39 -5.40 -1.64
C VAL A 6 -5.14 -4.55 -1.64
N ILE A 7 -5.28 -3.31 -1.22
CA ILE A 7 -4.19 -2.36 -1.00
C ILE A 7 -4.24 -1.98 0.47
N GLY A 8 -3.24 -2.41 1.23
CA GLY A 8 -3.06 -2.02 2.63
C GLY A 8 -2.09 -0.86 2.75
N VAL A 9 -2.45 0.16 3.51
CA VAL A 9 -1.58 1.28 3.88
C VAL A 9 -1.15 1.10 5.32
N PHE A 10 0.16 0.97 5.53
CA PHE A 10 0.78 0.76 6.82
C PHE A 10 1.56 1.99 7.27
N VAL A 11 1.59 2.27 8.57
CA VAL A 11 2.36 3.37 9.16
C VAL A 11 3.34 2.82 10.18
N ASP A 12 4.59 3.28 10.10
CA ASP A 12 5.60 3.04 11.14
C ASP A 12 5.54 4.16 12.18
N GLU A 13 5.17 3.79 13.41
CA GLU A 13 4.94 4.71 14.52
C GLU A 13 6.24 5.05 15.30
N ASN A 14 7.37 4.40 14.99
CA ASN A 14 8.61 4.53 15.77
C ASN A 14 9.52 5.69 15.33
N GLY A 15 9.10 6.53 14.39
CA GLY A 15 9.96 7.53 13.73
C GLY A 15 9.72 9.00 14.12
N ILE A 16 10.75 9.84 13.92
CA ILE A 16 10.65 11.33 13.97
C ILE A 16 9.82 11.88 12.79
N LYS A 17 9.68 11.09 11.72
CA LYS A 17 8.87 11.41 10.53
C LYS A 17 7.90 10.28 10.27
N THR A 18 6.67 10.62 9.88
CA THR A 18 5.66 9.65 9.44
C THR A 18 6.18 8.89 8.23
N ARG A 19 6.28 7.57 8.37
CA ARG A 19 6.64 6.67 7.28
C ARG A 19 5.44 5.82 6.92
N CYS A 20 5.08 5.82 5.64
CA CYS A 20 3.99 5.03 5.12
C CYS A 20 4.54 3.92 4.22
N SER A 21 3.94 2.74 4.32
CA SER A 21 4.20 1.60 3.45
C SER A 21 2.90 1.17 2.78
N VAL A 22 3.01 0.51 1.63
CA VAL A 22 1.87 0.02 0.88
C VAL A 22 2.12 -1.43 0.50
N ALA A 23 1.17 -2.30 0.81
CA ALA A 23 1.15 -3.68 0.37
C ALA A 23 -0.02 -3.89 -0.60
N VAL A 24 0.25 -4.51 -1.74
CA VAL A 24 -0.79 -4.90 -2.71
C VAL A 24 -0.83 -6.43 -2.76
N ARG A 25 -2.01 -7.02 -2.52
CA ARG A 25 -2.19 -8.48 -2.43
C ARG A 25 -3.47 -8.92 -3.13
N ALA A 26 -3.62 -10.23 -3.33
CA ALA A 26 -4.89 -10.81 -3.76
C ALA A 26 -5.97 -10.57 -2.70
N GLU A 27 -7.24 -10.73 -3.08
CA GLU A 27 -8.38 -10.58 -2.17
C GLU A 27 -8.21 -11.44 -0.92
N GLN A 28 -8.12 -10.77 0.24
CA GLN A 28 -8.01 -11.37 1.56
C GLN A 28 -8.57 -10.42 2.61
N SER A 29 -8.82 -10.91 3.81
CA SER A 29 -9.30 -10.11 4.93
C SER A 29 -8.23 -9.16 5.47
N ARG A 30 -8.67 -8.13 6.20
CA ARG A 30 -7.78 -7.20 6.92
C ARG A 30 -6.80 -7.94 7.82
N LYS A 31 -7.31 -8.88 8.61
CA LYS A 31 -6.52 -9.67 9.56
C LYS A 31 -5.47 -10.52 8.84
N GLU A 32 -5.84 -11.19 7.75
CA GLU A 32 -4.90 -11.97 6.96
C GLU A 32 -3.79 -11.09 6.36
N LEU A 33 -4.14 -9.89 5.88
CA LEU A 33 -3.17 -8.93 5.36
C LEU A 33 -2.20 -8.44 6.44
N GLU A 34 -2.71 -8.07 7.62
CA GLU A 34 -1.88 -7.66 8.76
C GLU A 34 -0.94 -8.80 9.20
N GLU A 35 -1.47 -10.00 9.41
CA GLU A 35 -0.68 -11.17 9.81
C GLU A 35 0.39 -11.53 8.77
N GLN A 36 0.04 -11.49 7.48
CA GLN A 36 0.97 -11.78 6.41
C GLN A 36 2.11 -10.75 6.35
N VAL A 37 1.80 -9.45 6.39
CA VAL A 37 2.83 -8.40 6.32
C VAL A 37 3.73 -8.43 7.56
N LEU A 38 3.16 -8.66 8.75
CA LEU A 38 3.95 -8.84 9.97
C LEU A 38 4.85 -10.07 9.91
N HIS A 39 4.39 -11.16 9.28
CA HIS A 39 5.21 -12.36 9.09
C HIS A 39 6.35 -12.15 8.09
N GLU A 40 6.11 -11.40 7.00
CA GLU A 40 7.11 -11.01 6.02
C GLU A 40 8.15 -10.04 6.62
N HIS A 41 7.73 -9.22 7.59
CA HIS A 41 8.53 -8.14 8.17
C HIS A 41 8.51 -8.15 9.72
N PRO A 42 9.02 -9.21 10.38
CA PRO A 42 8.81 -9.45 11.82
C PRO A 42 9.48 -8.42 12.75
N ASN A 43 10.43 -7.63 12.24
CA ASN A 43 11.14 -6.60 13.01
C ASN A 43 10.59 -5.18 12.77
N THR A 44 9.49 -5.05 12.02
CA THR A 44 8.83 -3.77 11.76
C THR A 44 7.74 -3.51 12.78
N HIS A 45 7.61 -2.26 13.20
CA HIS A 45 6.54 -1.81 14.08
C HIS A 45 5.57 -0.99 13.23
N ILE A 46 4.75 -1.71 12.47
CA ILE A 46 3.81 -1.10 11.53
C ILE A 46 2.38 -1.42 11.90
N THR A 47 1.52 -0.45 11.69
CA THR A 47 0.07 -0.58 11.89
C THR A 47 -0.61 -0.41 10.54
N LEU A 48 -1.48 -1.34 10.15
CA LEU A 48 -2.37 -1.13 9.01
C LEU A 48 -3.38 -0.05 9.41
N VAL A 49 -3.39 1.07 8.70
CA VAL A 49 -4.27 2.21 8.99
C VAL A 49 -5.46 2.27 8.04
N ARG A 50 -5.29 1.86 6.79
CA ARG A 50 -6.37 1.77 5.80
C ARG A 50 -6.20 0.58 4.88
N MET A 51 -7.32 0.09 4.38
CA MET A 51 -7.37 -1.00 3.42
C MET A 51 -8.40 -0.69 2.35
N TYR A 52 -8.02 -0.93 1.11
CA TYR A 52 -8.90 -0.76 -0.05
C TYR A 52 -9.00 -2.09 -0.78
N THR A 53 -10.22 -2.47 -1.15
CA THR A 53 -10.45 -3.54 -2.12
C THR A 53 -10.49 -2.95 -3.52
N PHE A 54 -10.00 -3.69 -4.50
CA PHE A 54 -10.08 -3.29 -5.90
C PHE A 54 -10.39 -4.48 -6.81
N SER A 55 -10.91 -4.17 -8.00
CA SER A 55 -11.02 -5.15 -9.09
C SER A 55 -10.26 -4.68 -10.31
N CYS A 56 -9.48 -5.56 -10.92
CA CYS A 56 -8.61 -5.24 -12.05
C CYS A 56 -8.83 -6.15 -13.26
N LYS A 57 -8.44 -5.66 -14.45
CA LYS A 57 -8.45 -6.44 -15.70
C LYS A 57 -7.21 -7.32 -15.88
N GLY A 58 -6.09 -6.90 -15.28
CA GLY A 58 -4.81 -7.62 -15.28
C GLY A 58 -4.53 -8.28 -13.94
N ASN A 59 -3.27 -8.64 -13.71
CA ASN A 59 -2.83 -9.26 -12.46
C ASN A 59 -2.62 -8.20 -11.37
N VAL A 60 -2.85 -8.58 -10.12
CA VAL A 60 -2.49 -7.81 -8.92
C VAL A 60 -1.04 -7.31 -8.96
N VAL A 61 -0.11 -8.10 -9.51
CA VAL A 61 1.31 -7.71 -9.65
C VAL A 61 1.48 -6.47 -10.54
N ASP A 62 0.72 -6.35 -11.62
CA ASP A 62 0.79 -5.18 -12.51
C ASP A 62 0.30 -3.91 -11.81
N VAL A 63 -0.71 -4.07 -10.96
CA VAL A 63 -1.23 -3.00 -10.09
C VAL A 63 -0.17 -2.58 -9.07
N GLU A 64 0.50 -3.53 -8.41
CA GLU A 64 1.58 -3.24 -7.47
C GLU A 64 2.71 -2.46 -8.14
N MET A 65 3.17 -2.92 -9.32
CA MET A 65 4.22 -2.25 -10.07
C MET A 65 3.82 -0.84 -10.52
N GLY A 66 2.58 -0.67 -10.99
CA GLY A 66 2.04 0.64 -11.38
C GLY A 66 1.99 1.60 -10.19
N LEU A 67 1.46 1.16 -9.06
CA LEU A 67 1.36 1.95 -7.84
C LEU A 67 2.75 2.32 -7.31
N ARG A 68 3.69 1.37 -7.25
CA ARG A 68 5.07 1.62 -6.82
C ARG A 68 5.76 2.66 -7.70
N LYS A 69 5.56 2.63 -9.02
CA LYS A 69 6.12 3.62 -9.95
C LYS A 69 5.58 5.02 -9.66
N ILE A 70 4.27 5.16 -9.45
CA ILE A 70 3.61 6.44 -9.16
C ILE A 70 4.08 6.98 -7.80
N LEU A 71 4.13 6.13 -6.78
CA LEU A 71 4.61 6.52 -5.45
C LEU A 71 6.07 6.99 -5.48
N CYS A 72 6.92 6.28 -6.22
CA CYS A 72 8.32 6.69 -6.41
C CYS A 72 8.46 8.08 -7.06
N GLN A 73 7.55 8.44 -7.97
CA GLN A 73 7.58 9.75 -8.64
C GLN A 73 7.19 10.89 -7.70
N LYS A 74 6.24 10.67 -6.79
CA LYS A 74 5.71 11.69 -5.88
C LYS A 74 6.53 11.84 -4.60
N PHE A 75 6.89 10.73 -3.96
CA PHE A 75 7.54 10.71 -2.65
C PHE A 75 9.04 10.41 -2.72
N GLY A 76 9.58 10.28 -3.92
CA GLY A 76 10.97 9.91 -4.15
C GLY A 76 11.18 8.40 -4.16
N PRO A 77 12.41 7.95 -4.47
CA PRO A 77 12.69 6.53 -4.58
C PRO A 77 12.34 5.81 -3.29
N TYR A 78 11.85 4.59 -3.47
CA TYR A 78 11.75 3.65 -2.37
C TYR A 78 13.08 3.65 -1.61
N THR A 79 13.02 3.93 -0.31
CA THR A 79 14.18 3.76 0.55
C THR A 79 14.05 2.38 1.16
N PRO A 80 14.67 1.31 0.63
CA PRO A 80 14.83 0.08 1.40
C PRO A 80 15.77 0.37 2.55
N PRO A 81 15.28 0.48 3.78
CA PRO A 81 16.15 0.76 4.90
C PRO A 81 16.40 -0.60 5.57
N ILE A 82 17.52 -0.88 6.22
CA ILE A 82 17.63 -0.84 7.69
C ILE A 82 16.40 -1.38 8.51
N PHE A 83 15.15 -1.15 8.08
CA PHE A 83 13.90 -1.54 8.76
C PHE A 83 13.12 -2.67 8.06
N GLY A 84 13.51 -3.15 6.88
CA GLY A 84 13.00 -4.40 6.31
C GLY A 84 11.69 -4.33 5.50
N LEU A 85 10.92 -3.24 5.52
CA LEU A 85 9.70 -3.04 4.72
C LEU A 85 9.77 -1.83 3.80
N GLU A 86 9.08 -1.90 2.66
CA GLU A 86 9.09 -0.81 1.71
C GLU A 86 8.35 0.44 2.19
N SER A 87 9.03 1.56 2.44
CA SER A 87 8.40 2.77 2.98
C SER A 87 8.81 4.08 2.32
N TYR A 88 7.90 5.06 2.43
CA TYR A 88 8.02 6.42 1.93
C TYR A 88 7.98 7.39 3.12
N SER A 89 8.89 8.36 3.14
CA SER A 89 8.84 9.46 4.10
C SER A 89 7.83 10.48 3.61
N VAL A 90 6.78 10.73 4.38
CA VAL A 90 5.67 11.62 3.98
C VAL A 90 5.59 12.85 4.89
N GLY A 91 5.05 13.94 4.36
CA GLY A 91 4.83 15.17 5.13
C GLY A 91 3.64 15.04 6.11
N SER A 92 2.57 14.38 5.67
CA SER A 92 1.42 14.01 6.50
C SER A 92 0.84 12.67 6.05
N LEU A 93 0.17 11.98 6.98
CA LEU A 93 -0.56 10.74 6.68
C LEU A 93 -1.76 10.99 5.78
N GLU A 94 -2.45 12.11 5.99
CA GLU A 94 -3.63 12.53 5.21
C GLU A 94 -3.28 12.76 3.73
N GLU A 95 -2.19 13.49 3.43
CA GLU A 95 -1.74 13.69 2.03
C GLU A 95 -1.42 12.35 1.37
N PHE A 96 -0.82 11.42 2.12
CA PHE A 96 -0.50 10.10 1.59
C PHE A 96 -1.76 9.29 1.28
N MET A 97 -2.75 9.29 2.17
CA MET A 97 -4.02 8.58 1.95
C MET A 97 -4.80 9.15 0.76
N GLU A 98 -4.95 10.48 0.68
CA GLU A 98 -5.62 11.14 -0.45
C GLU A 98 -4.92 10.83 -1.78
N PHE A 99 -3.58 10.79 -1.77
CA PHE A 99 -2.82 10.44 -2.95
C PHE A 99 -3.04 8.99 -3.37
N ILE A 100 -3.02 8.03 -2.43
CA ILE A 100 -3.31 6.62 -2.74
C ILE A 100 -4.71 6.49 -3.34
N GLU A 101 -5.74 7.05 -2.70
CA GLU A 101 -7.12 6.96 -3.19
C GLU A 101 -7.27 7.50 -4.62
N THR A 102 -6.64 8.66 -4.89
CA THR A 102 -6.65 9.29 -6.22
C THR A 102 -5.90 8.43 -7.25
N MET A 103 -4.71 7.93 -6.90
CA MET A 103 -3.85 7.23 -7.86
C MET A 103 -4.34 5.83 -8.19
N VAL A 104 -4.93 5.12 -7.23
CA VAL A 104 -5.48 3.78 -7.48
C VAL A 104 -6.63 3.87 -8.50
N CYS A 105 -7.37 4.98 -8.56
CA CYS A 105 -8.36 5.22 -9.61
C CYS A 105 -7.76 5.52 -11.00
N LEU A 106 -6.48 5.88 -11.09
CA LEU A 106 -5.78 6.26 -12.33
C LEU A 106 -4.94 5.13 -12.94
N ILE A 107 -4.79 4.00 -12.24
CA ILE A 107 -4.10 2.83 -12.79
C ILE A 107 -5.02 2.17 -13.83
N ASP A 108 -4.61 2.15 -15.10
CA ASP A 108 -5.39 1.62 -16.24
C ASP A 108 -5.93 0.19 -16.02
N ASN A 109 -5.24 -0.58 -15.20
CA ASN A 109 -5.63 -1.95 -14.85
C ASN A 109 -6.74 -2.04 -13.82
N ILE A 110 -7.00 -0.98 -13.04
CA ILE A 110 -8.02 -0.96 -11.99
C ILE A 110 -9.34 -0.49 -12.56
N THR A 111 -10.42 -1.17 -12.19
CA THR A 111 -11.78 -0.86 -12.64
C THR A 111 -12.66 -0.27 -11.54
N VAL A 112 -12.39 -0.62 -10.28
CA VAL A 112 -13.14 -0.16 -9.10
C VAL A 112 -12.20 -0.21 -7.89
N VAL A 113 -12.36 0.74 -6.97
CA VAL A 113 -11.71 0.78 -5.66
C VAL A 113 -12.78 1.08 -4.61
N GLN A 114 -12.73 0.40 -3.47
CA GLN A 114 -13.61 0.64 -2.33
C GLN A 114 -12.81 0.53 -1.04
N GLU A 115 -12.91 1.51 -0.17
CA GLU A 115 -12.37 1.39 1.18
C GLU A 115 -13.14 0.33 1.98
N THR A 116 -12.43 -0.45 2.77
CA THR A 116 -12.99 -1.44 3.69
C THR A 116 -12.72 -1.05 5.13
N GLU A 117 -13.77 -1.04 5.94
CA GLU A 117 -13.72 -0.82 7.39
C GLU A 117 -13.09 -2.02 8.11
#